data_AF-A0A3N5M162-F1
#
_entry.id   AF-A0A3N5M162-F1
#
_cell.length_a   1.000
_cell.length_b   1.000
_cell.length_c   1.000
_cell.angle_alpha   90.00
_cell.angle_beta   90.00
_cell.angle_gamma   90.00
#
_symmetry.space_group_name_H-M   'P 1'
#
loop_
_entity.id
_entity.type
_entity.pdbx_description
1 polymer ?
#
loop_
_entity_poly.entity_id
_entity_poly.type
_entity_poly.pdbx_seq_one_letter_code
_entity_poly.pdbx_strand_id
1 'polypeptide(L)'
;MRNWRIPNPKSVLRNPRSIPRILLPLLAVGIFIALILGSRQVASSFQTPVSAEDRLAKGEYAEALTIYARLAGSENGSKDAKMTHLRLLLLTGKYPQAEEAALKYSASSPDPAWALMLGKARQAQGNYPEAEAAFKTAAAPQSAVRSEAAMRLALLLKETGRLDESRAEFQRLHESMAGNQANLGVAAVALQNLEQFQDANSAFRQATENNPKDVDTWNAWGWLFLEKYDKANAASVFEDALKASPNHPEALLGMAMSLSEGDAERVQSLVEKALSVNPNLVDAHVFLGRAAVEAEQFDQAADRLKKALEVNPNSLEAHSLKAVLHFARREASELEQEIQALLKINPRYGDVYEDLADYAVTQRFYEQAVGYFRKALELNPRLWTAYSGLGINLLRLGDEKAAKEALETSYNNDAFNVWTVNTLRLIDSFENF
;
A
#
# COMPACT_ATOMS: atom_id res chain seq x y z
N MET A 1 5.64 17.72 -24.51
CA MET A 1 5.28 19.13 -24.23
C MET A 1 3.83 19.36 -24.64
N ARG A 2 2.97 19.80 -23.73
CA ARG A 2 1.61 20.31 -24.03
C ARG A 2 1.39 21.54 -23.15
N ASN A 3 1.09 22.69 -23.76
CA ASN A 3 1.07 23.96 -23.04
C ASN A 3 -0.31 24.22 -22.40
N TRP A 4 -0.30 24.75 -21.17
CA TRP A 4 -1.46 25.38 -20.57
C TRP A 4 -1.94 26.59 -21.37
N ARG A 5 -3.26 26.84 -21.36
CA ARG A 5 -3.85 28.17 -21.55
C ARG A 5 -5.06 28.35 -20.63
N ILE A 6 -5.10 29.49 -19.96
CA ILE A 6 -6.20 29.93 -19.09
C ILE A 6 -7.19 30.78 -19.94
N PRO A 7 -8.52 30.67 -19.74
CA PRO A 7 -9.51 31.35 -20.58
C PRO A 7 -9.75 32.81 -20.18
N ASN A 8 -10.42 33.57 -21.06
CA ASN A 8 -10.89 34.94 -20.80
C ASN A 8 -12.31 35.11 -21.42
N PRO A 9 -13.33 35.70 -20.73
CA PRO A 9 -14.73 35.59 -21.14
C PRO A 9 -15.34 36.88 -21.76
N LYS A 10 -16.65 36.82 -22.07
CA LYS A 10 -17.59 37.86 -22.59
C LYS A 10 -17.66 37.97 -24.13
N SER A 11 -18.80 38.24 -24.78
CA SER A 11 -20.24 38.20 -24.39
C SER A 11 -21.18 38.47 -25.60
N VAL A 12 -22.51 38.36 -25.39
CA VAL A 12 -23.65 38.99 -26.15
C VAL A 12 -24.31 38.25 -27.35
N LEU A 13 -25.48 37.65 -27.05
CA LEU A 13 -26.79 37.67 -27.76
C LEU A 13 -26.91 37.59 -29.30
N ARG A 14 -27.69 36.62 -29.81
CA ARG A 14 -29.14 36.78 -30.16
C ARG A 14 -29.84 35.45 -30.54
N ASN A 15 -31.18 35.49 -30.61
CA ASN A 15 -32.17 34.39 -30.78
C ASN A 15 -33.31 34.92 -31.69
N PRO A 16 -34.45 34.25 -32.03
CA PRO A 16 -34.80 32.83 -32.31
C PRO A 16 -35.45 32.61 -33.71
N ARG A 17 -35.87 31.36 -34.06
CA ARG A 17 -37.06 30.93 -34.90
C ARG A 17 -37.07 29.38 -35.11
N SER A 18 -37.96 28.59 -34.47
CA SER A 18 -39.31 28.11 -34.90
C SER A 18 -39.30 27.15 -36.13
N ILE A 19 -39.52 25.81 -36.04
CA ILE A 19 -40.79 25.02 -35.81
C ILE A 19 -41.83 25.26 -36.94
N PRO A 20 -42.53 24.25 -37.57
CA PRO A 20 -42.93 22.87 -37.15
C PRO A 20 -42.42 21.72 -38.09
N ARG A 21 -42.62 20.38 -37.94
CA ARG A 21 -43.54 19.42 -37.27
C ARG A 21 -44.59 18.73 -38.20
N ILE A 22 -44.43 17.41 -38.40
CA ILE A 22 -45.34 16.38 -39.00
C ILE A 22 -44.89 15.01 -38.35
N LEU A 23 -45.65 13.98 -37.92
CA LEU A 23 -47.03 13.43 -38.06
C LEU A 23 -47.19 12.31 -39.15
N LEU A 24 -46.99 11.02 -38.82
CA LEU A 24 -47.98 9.99 -38.33
C LEU A 24 -48.95 9.44 -39.42
N PRO A 25 -49.65 8.28 -39.27
CA PRO A 25 -49.46 7.05 -38.43
C PRO A 25 -49.76 5.70 -39.18
N LEU A 26 -50.16 4.61 -38.46
CA LEU A 26 -50.92 3.38 -38.87
C LEU A 26 -50.13 2.15 -39.41
N LEU A 27 -50.46 0.85 -39.19
CA LEU A 27 -51.50 0.07 -38.43
C LEU A 27 -50.81 -1.13 -37.69
N ALA A 28 -51.25 -1.64 -36.52
CA ALA A 28 -52.27 -2.70 -36.24
C ALA A 28 -52.14 -4.00 -37.09
N VAL A 29 -52.30 -5.26 -36.64
CA VAL A 29 -53.03 -5.97 -35.55
C VAL A 29 -52.20 -7.26 -35.18
N GLY A 30 -52.29 -8.02 -34.06
CA GLY A 30 -53.20 -8.11 -32.90
C GLY A 30 -52.77 -9.17 -31.84
N ILE A 31 -53.64 -10.14 -31.48
CA ILE A 31 -53.50 -11.11 -30.36
C ILE A 31 -53.92 -12.54 -30.78
N PHE A 32 -53.32 -13.60 -30.21
CA PHE A 32 -53.96 -14.92 -30.06
C PHE A 32 -53.60 -15.61 -28.72
N ILE A 33 -54.34 -16.67 -28.35
CA ILE A 33 -54.56 -17.12 -26.96
C ILE A 33 -53.80 -18.42 -26.60
N ALA A 34 -53.47 -18.58 -25.31
CA ALA A 34 -52.77 -19.74 -24.75
C ALA A 34 -53.69 -20.88 -24.26
N LEU A 35 -53.17 -22.12 -24.29
CA LEU A 35 -53.50 -23.39 -23.59
C LEU A 35 -52.50 -24.43 -24.20
N ILE A 36 -52.01 -25.52 -23.57
CA ILE A 36 -52.37 -26.20 -22.33
C ILE A 36 -51.11 -26.88 -21.70
N LEU A 37 -51.18 -27.15 -20.38
CA LEU A 37 -50.39 -28.09 -19.55
C LEU A 37 -49.11 -28.76 -20.12
N GLY A 38 -47.96 -28.58 -19.43
CA GLY A 38 -46.68 -29.25 -19.76
C GLY A 38 -45.85 -29.74 -18.56
N SER A 39 -45.53 -28.88 -17.59
CA SER A 39 -44.78 -29.27 -16.39
C SER A 39 -44.95 -28.30 -15.21
N ARG A 40 -45.76 -28.67 -14.21
CA ARG A 40 -45.72 -28.05 -12.87
C ARG A 40 -44.72 -28.82 -12.01
N GLN A 41 -43.43 -28.45 -12.07
CA GLN A 41 -42.46 -28.89 -11.07
C GLN A 41 -42.22 -27.76 -10.07
N VAL A 42 -43.10 -27.66 -9.07
CA VAL A 42 -42.90 -26.78 -7.92
C VAL A 42 -41.88 -27.43 -7.00
N ALA A 43 -40.61 -27.18 -7.26
CA ALA A 43 -39.49 -27.56 -6.40
C ALA A 43 -38.46 -26.43 -6.43
N SER A 44 -38.15 -25.87 -5.25
CA SER A 44 -37.18 -24.78 -5.06
C SER A 44 -37.30 -23.61 -6.05
N SER A 45 -38.03 -22.57 -5.66
CA SER A 45 -37.62 -21.21 -6.02
C SER A 45 -36.25 -20.94 -5.39
N PHE A 46 -35.18 -21.36 -6.04
CA PHE A 46 -33.85 -20.88 -5.71
C PHE A 46 -33.89 -19.36 -5.91
N GLN A 47 -33.81 -18.63 -4.80
CA GLN A 47 -33.29 -17.27 -4.86
C GLN A 47 -31.88 -17.41 -5.42
N THR A 48 -31.69 -16.99 -6.67
CA THR A 48 -30.35 -16.68 -7.19
C THR A 48 -29.71 -15.77 -6.16
N PRO A 49 -28.51 -16.08 -5.66
CA PRO A 49 -27.93 -15.33 -4.56
C PRO A 49 -27.80 -13.87 -5.00
N VAL A 50 -28.38 -12.94 -4.24
CA VAL A 50 -27.96 -11.54 -4.27
C VAL A 50 -26.53 -11.57 -3.76
N SER A 51 -25.59 -11.45 -4.69
CA SER A 51 -24.56 -12.47 -4.82
C SER A 51 -23.35 -12.24 -3.92
N ALA A 52 -22.49 -13.25 -3.82
CA ALA A 52 -21.22 -13.08 -3.14
C ALA A 52 -20.34 -12.02 -3.86
N GLU A 53 -20.48 -11.91 -5.19
CA GLU A 53 -19.92 -10.82 -5.99
C GLU A 53 -20.62 -9.47 -5.75
N ASP A 54 -21.95 -9.42 -5.59
CA ASP A 54 -22.67 -8.17 -5.23
C ASP A 54 -22.21 -7.62 -3.87
N ARG A 55 -21.96 -8.51 -2.90
CA ARG A 55 -21.42 -8.15 -1.58
C ARG A 55 -19.98 -7.62 -1.70
N LEU A 56 -19.13 -8.28 -2.51
CA LEU A 56 -17.78 -7.80 -2.81
C LEU A 56 -17.80 -6.41 -3.47
N ALA A 57 -18.66 -6.21 -4.48
CA ALA A 57 -18.75 -4.97 -5.25
C ALA A 57 -19.22 -3.75 -4.43
N LYS A 58 -19.78 -3.97 -3.23
CA LYS A 58 -20.19 -2.93 -2.28
C LYS A 58 -19.21 -2.75 -1.11
N GLY A 59 -18.16 -3.59 -1.02
CA GLY A 59 -17.27 -3.62 0.13
C GLY A 59 -17.90 -4.25 1.39
N GLU A 60 -18.89 -5.11 1.24
CA GLU A 60 -19.60 -5.82 2.32
C GLU A 60 -18.84 -7.10 2.71
N TYR A 61 -17.53 -6.97 2.93
CA TYR A 61 -16.56 -8.08 2.93
C TYR A 61 -16.81 -9.16 3.99
N ALA A 62 -17.30 -8.80 5.19
CA ALA A 62 -17.61 -9.77 6.24
C ALA A 62 -18.75 -10.73 5.84
N GLU A 63 -19.73 -10.22 5.09
CA GLU A 63 -20.86 -10.99 4.58
C GLU A 63 -20.43 -11.85 3.38
N ALA A 64 -19.66 -11.28 2.45
CA ALA A 64 -19.02 -12.02 1.36
C ALA A 64 -18.16 -13.18 1.88
N LEU A 65 -17.35 -12.95 2.92
CA LEU A 65 -16.49 -13.95 3.55
C LEU A 65 -17.32 -15.12 4.10
N THR A 66 -18.43 -14.83 4.77
CA THR A 66 -19.34 -15.85 5.31
C THR A 66 -19.93 -16.75 4.21
N ILE A 67 -20.19 -16.18 3.03
CA ILE A 67 -20.68 -16.93 1.86
C ILE A 67 -19.52 -17.75 1.24
N TYR A 68 -18.37 -17.13 0.95
CA TYR A 68 -17.24 -17.84 0.33
C TYR A 68 -16.65 -18.93 1.22
N ALA A 69 -16.65 -18.79 2.55
CA ALA A 69 -16.28 -19.86 3.48
C ALA A 69 -17.16 -21.12 3.29
N ARG A 70 -18.47 -20.95 3.12
CA ARG A 70 -19.41 -22.04 2.86
C ARG A 70 -19.20 -22.67 1.47
N LEU A 71 -18.99 -21.85 0.44
CA LEU A 71 -18.74 -22.32 -0.93
C LEU A 71 -17.42 -23.11 -1.01
N ALA A 72 -16.33 -22.56 -0.45
CA ALA A 72 -15.00 -23.16 -0.45
C ALA A 72 -14.91 -24.42 0.44
N GLY A 73 -15.75 -24.53 1.47
CA GLY A 73 -15.88 -25.70 2.34
C GLY A 73 -16.82 -26.79 1.83
N SER A 74 -17.53 -26.59 0.72
CA SER A 74 -18.40 -27.61 0.12
C SER A 74 -17.58 -28.70 -0.60
N GLU A 75 -18.16 -29.90 -0.72
CA GLU A 75 -17.52 -31.07 -1.35
C GLU A 75 -17.03 -30.79 -2.78
N ASN A 76 -17.79 -30.00 -3.54
CA ASN A 76 -17.45 -29.54 -4.90
C ASN A 76 -16.96 -28.07 -4.93
N GLY A 77 -16.39 -27.58 -3.82
CA GLY A 77 -15.95 -26.18 -3.70
C GLY A 77 -14.85 -25.82 -4.71
N SER A 78 -15.15 -24.90 -5.62
CA SER A 78 -14.29 -24.53 -6.75
C SER A 78 -12.97 -23.87 -6.32
N LYS A 79 -11.96 -23.90 -7.21
CA LYS A 79 -10.68 -23.20 -6.99
C LYS A 79 -10.91 -21.70 -6.74
N ASP A 80 -11.81 -21.08 -7.48
CA ASP A 80 -12.09 -19.64 -7.37
C ASP A 80 -12.79 -19.29 -6.05
N ALA A 81 -13.73 -20.13 -5.58
CA ALA A 81 -14.35 -19.93 -4.27
C ALA A 81 -13.32 -20.06 -3.13
N LYS A 82 -12.41 -21.03 -3.23
CA LYS A 82 -11.29 -21.23 -2.28
C LYS A 82 -10.30 -20.05 -2.32
N MET A 83 -9.98 -19.54 -3.51
CA MET A 83 -9.10 -18.38 -3.69
C MET A 83 -9.71 -17.09 -3.14
N THR A 84 -10.99 -16.83 -3.42
CA THR A 84 -11.70 -15.64 -2.92
C THR A 84 -11.92 -15.73 -1.41
N HIS A 85 -12.14 -16.92 -0.85
CA HIS A 85 -12.15 -17.13 0.60
C HIS A 85 -10.79 -16.75 1.24
N LEU A 86 -9.66 -17.22 0.69
CA LEU A 86 -8.33 -16.84 1.18
C LEU A 86 -8.07 -15.34 1.08
N ARG A 87 -8.38 -14.73 -0.07
CA ARG A 87 -8.24 -13.27 -0.26
C ARG A 87 -9.05 -12.48 0.76
N LEU A 88 -10.29 -12.88 1.04
CA LEU A 88 -11.14 -12.24 2.06
C LEU A 88 -10.64 -12.46 3.49
N LEU A 89 -10.03 -13.59 3.81
CA LEU A 89 -9.40 -13.81 5.11
C LEU A 89 -8.20 -12.88 5.30
N LEU A 90 -7.33 -12.73 4.31
CA LEU A 90 -6.23 -11.76 4.33
C LEU A 90 -6.75 -10.32 4.47
N LEU A 91 -7.70 -9.92 3.61
CA LEU A 91 -8.29 -8.57 3.56
C LEU A 91 -9.03 -8.17 4.85
N THR A 92 -9.49 -9.14 5.65
CA THR A 92 -10.20 -8.89 6.93
C THR A 92 -9.38 -9.24 8.17
N GLY A 93 -8.04 -9.34 8.04
CA GLY A 93 -7.12 -9.53 9.17
C GLY A 93 -7.06 -10.94 9.76
N LYS A 94 -7.71 -11.91 9.12
CA LYS A 94 -7.89 -13.29 9.62
C LYS A 94 -6.73 -14.18 9.17
N TYR A 95 -5.52 -13.72 9.44
CA TYR A 95 -4.27 -14.34 8.97
C TYR A 95 -4.09 -15.79 9.45
N PRO A 96 -4.36 -16.16 10.73
CA PRO A 96 -4.27 -17.56 11.17
C PRO A 96 -5.25 -18.48 10.42
N GLN A 97 -6.47 -18.00 10.15
CA GLN A 97 -7.47 -18.75 9.39
C GLN A 97 -7.10 -18.84 7.90
N ALA A 98 -6.45 -17.81 7.34
CA ALA A 98 -5.93 -17.84 5.96
C ALA A 98 -4.82 -18.89 5.81
N GLU A 99 -3.93 -19.00 6.81
CA GLU A 99 -2.91 -20.04 6.86
C GLU A 99 -3.53 -21.45 6.98
N GLU A 100 -4.45 -21.68 7.93
CA GLU A 100 -5.13 -22.98 8.08
C GLU A 100 -5.84 -23.39 6.77
N ALA A 101 -6.59 -22.46 6.17
CA ALA A 101 -7.31 -22.70 4.93
C ALA A 101 -6.35 -22.98 3.74
N ALA A 102 -5.24 -22.26 3.64
CA ALA A 102 -4.27 -22.46 2.56
C ALA A 102 -3.56 -23.81 2.68
N LEU A 103 -3.16 -24.22 3.89
CA LEU A 103 -2.61 -25.54 4.18
C LEU A 103 -3.63 -26.65 3.84
N LYS A 104 -4.88 -26.50 4.27
CA LYS A 104 -5.99 -27.43 4.00
C LYS A 104 -6.28 -27.58 2.50
N TYR A 105 -6.32 -26.47 1.75
CA TYR A 105 -6.56 -26.54 0.30
C TYR A 105 -5.36 -27.16 -0.43
N SER A 106 -4.12 -26.81 -0.05
CA SER A 106 -2.91 -27.41 -0.60
C SER A 106 -2.85 -28.93 -0.38
N ALA A 107 -3.21 -29.41 0.82
CA ALA A 107 -3.30 -30.84 1.10
C ALA A 107 -4.37 -31.57 0.26
N SER A 108 -5.46 -30.87 -0.13
CA SER A 108 -6.51 -31.45 -0.98
C SER A 108 -6.20 -31.40 -2.49
N SER A 109 -5.40 -30.42 -2.92
CA SER A 109 -5.07 -30.17 -4.32
C SER A 109 -3.85 -29.23 -4.39
N PRO A 110 -2.62 -29.76 -4.54
CA PRO A 110 -1.40 -28.95 -4.53
C PRO A 110 -1.38 -27.94 -5.68
N ASP A 111 -1.21 -26.66 -5.35
CA ASP A 111 -1.17 -25.57 -6.32
C ASP A 111 -0.25 -24.44 -5.82
N PRO A 112 0.66 -23.89 -6.64
CA PRO A 112 1.53 -22.78 -6.26
C PRO A 112 0.78 -21.55 -5.74
N ALA A 113 -0.47 -21.33 -6.15
CA ALA A 113 -1.27 -20.20 -5.68
C ALA A 113 -1.71 -20.34 -4.21
N TRP A 114 -1.80 -21.56 -3.66
CA TRP A 114 -2.01 -21.76 -2.21
C TRP A 114 -0.76 -21.40 -1.42
N ALA A 115 0.43 -21.74 -1.93
CA ALA A 115 1.70 -21.38 -1.30
C ALA A 115 1.92 -19.86 -1.30
N LEU A 116 1.49 -19.14 -2.35
CA LEU A 116 1.50 -17.67 -2.35
C LEU A 116 0.62 -17.08 -1.23
N MET A 117 -0.63 -17.56 -1.10
CA MET A 117 -1.55 -17.05 -0.08
C MET A 117 -1.11 -17.42 1.35
N LEU A 118 -0.53 -18.61 1.53
CA LEU A 118 0.14 -19.03 2.77
C LEU A 118 1.32 -18.11 3.11
N GLY A 119 2.14 -17.75 2.12
CA GLY A 119 3.23 -16.79 2.30
C GLY A 119 2.74 -15.41 2.74
N LYS A 120 1.69 -14.88 2.08
CA LYS A 120 1.05 -13.60 2.50
C LYS A 120 0.52 -13.68 3.94
N ALA A 121 -0.17 -14.77 4.31
CA ALA A 121 -0.69 -14.98 5.67
C ALA A 121 0.42 -15.04 6.73
N ARG A 122 1.55 -15.68 6.41
CA ARG A 122 2.70 -15.80 7.32
C ARG A 122 3.49 -14.51 7.46
N GLN A 123 3.73 -13.79 6.37
CA GLN A 123 4.37 -12.47 6.39
C GLN A 123 3.58 -11.49 7.27
N ALA A 124 2.24 -11.45 7.12
CA ALA A 124 1.36 -10.62 7.96
C ALA A 124 1.36 -11.00 9.46
N GLN A 125 1.82 -12.19 9.82
CA GLN A 125 1.98 -12.67 11.21
C GLN A 125 3.44 -12.57 11.72
N GLY A 126 4.37 -12.02 10.93
CA GLY A 126 5.80 -11.97 11.28
C GLY A 126 6.56 -13.29 11.10
N ASN A 127 5.93 -14.35 10.57
CA ASN A 127 6.51 -15.68 10.37
C ASN A 127 7.38 -15.72 9.10
N TYR A 128 8.43 -14.90 9.05
CA TYR A 128 9.22 -14.62 7.86
C TYR A 128 9.93 -15.85 7.23
N PRO A 129 10.58 -16.77 7.99
CA PRO A 129 11.21 -17.96 7.39
C PRO A 129 10.19 -18.88 6.68
N GLU A 130 9.03 -19.09 7.31
CA GLU A 130 7.94 -19.91 6.80
C GLU A 130 7.18 -19.23 5.64
N ALA A 131 7.17 -17.89 5.61
CA ALA A 131 6.68 -17.09 4.49
C ALA A 131 7.63 -17.18 3.28
N GLU A 132 8.93 -17.04 3.50
CA GLU A 132 9.98 -17.17 2.47
C GLU A 132 9.95 -18.55 1.80
N ALA A 133 9.83 -19.63 2.59
CA ALA A 133 9.68 -20.98 2.07
C ALA A 133 8.42 -21.15 1.18
N ALA A 134 7.31 -20.53 1.59
CA ALA A 134 6.06 -20.56 0.84
C ALA A 134 6.14 -19.73 -0.46
N PHE A 135 6.75 -18.54 -0.44
CA PHE A 135 7.00 -17.74 -1.64
C PHE A 135 7.97 -18.44 -2.61
N LYS A 136 9.03 -19.07 -2.11
CA LYS A 136 9.95 -19.89 -2.94
C LYS A 136 9.24 -21.06 -3.62
N THR A 137 8.29 -21.70 -2.94
CA THR A 137 7.44 -22.76 -3.53
C THR A 137 6.49 -22.18 -4.58
N ALA A 138 5.89 -21.02 -4.32
CA ALA A 138 5.00 -20.33 -5.27
C ALA A 138 5.74 -19.77 -6.51
N ALA A 139 7.04 -19.49 -6.40
CA ALA A 139 7.91 -18.97 -7.46
C ALA A 139 8.46 -20.03 -8.44
N ALA A 140 8.01 -21.29 -8.34
CA ALA A 140 8.47 -22.39 -9.19
C ALA A 140 8.35 -22.07 -10.71
N PRO A 141 9.26 -22.57 -11.59
CA PRO A 141 9.39 -22.09 -12.98
C PRO A 141 8.11 -22.11 -13.84
N GLN A 142 7.21 -23.07 -13.62
CA GLN A 142 5.94 -23.27 -14.34
C GLN A 142 4.71 -22.72 -13.58
N SER A 143 4.92 -21.97 -12.48
CA SER A 143 3.84 -21.39 -11.68
C SER A 143 3.22 -20.19 -12.37
N ALA A 144 1.90 -20.19 -12.54
CA ALA A 144 1.14 -19.04 -13.05
C ALA A 144 1.25 -17.80 -12.14
N VAL A 145 1.55 -17.99 -10.85
CA VAL A 145 1.78 -16.89 -9.88
C VAL A 145 3.25 -16.56 -9.67
N ARG A 146 4.17 -17.12 -10.49
CA ARG A 146 5.62 -17.00 -10.30
C ARG A 146 6.10 -15.56 -10.12
N SER A 147 5.63 -14.64 -10.95
CA SER A 147 6.04 -13.23 -10.91
C SER A 147 5.64 -12.55 -9.60
N GLU A 148 4.39 -12.75 -9.15
CA GLU A 148 3.91 -12.19 -7.88
C GLU A 148 4.63 -12.82 -6.68
N ALA A 149 4.85 -14.14 -6.71
CA ALA A 149 5.56 -14.86 -5.66
C ALA A 149 7.03 -14.42 -5.52
N ALA A 150 7.74 -14.24 -6.64
CA ALA A 150 9.10 -13.73 -6.63
C ALA A 150 9.17 -12.25 -6.23
N MET A 151 8.15 -11.43 -6.55
CA MET A 151 8.04 -10.05 -6.05
C MET A 151 7.81 -10.02 -4.53
N ARG A 152 6.93 -10.87 -3.99
CA ARG A 152 6.70 -10.97 -2.54
C ARG A 152 7.95 -11.50 -1.81
N LEU A 153 8.69 -12.44 -2.41
CA LEU A 153 10.01 -12.86 -1.93
C LEU A 153 11.02 -11.69 -1.93
N ALA A 154 11.11 -10.90 -3.01
CA ALA A 154 12.00 -9.74 -3.09
C ALA A 154 11.67 -8.65 -2.05
N LEU A 155 10.38 -8.41 -1.79
CA LEU A 155 9.94 -7.53 -0.70
C LEU A 155 10.35 -8.08 0.68
N LEU A 156 10.15 -9.38 0.93
CA LEU A 156 10.56 -10.01 2.19
C LEU A 156 12.09 -10.05 2.38
N LEU A 157 12.87 -10.15 1.30
CA LEU A 157 14.33 -9.98 1.33
C LEU A 157 14.71 -8.54 1.73
N LYS A 158 13.99 -7.51 1.27
CA LYS A 158 14.18 -6.11 1.69
C LYS A 158 13.86 -5.92 3.17
N GLU A 159 12.70 -6.43 3.59
CA GLU A 159 12.17 -6.41 4.97
C GLU A 159 13.14 -7.08 5.95
N THR A 160 13.79 -8.18 5.56
CA THR A 160 14.81 -8.88 6.38
C THR A 160 16.25 -8.41 6.15
N GLY A 161 16.45 -7.20 5.61
CA GLY A 161 17.77 -6.56 5.46
C GLY A 161 18.69 -7.15 4.39
N ARG A 162 18.24 -8.17 3.64
CA ARG A 162 18.95 -8.78 2.51
C ARG A 162 18.78 -7.95 1.24
N LEU A 163 19.12 -6.66 1.33
CA LEU A 163 18.83 -5.65 0.31
C LEU A 163 19.46 -5.97 -1.05
N ASP A 164 20.64 -6.58 -1.06
CA ASP A 164 21.38 -6.88 -2.29
C ASP A 164 20.79 -8.11 -3.02
N GLU A 165 20.31 -9.12 -2.26
CA GLU A 165 19.52 -10.23 -2.82
C GLU A 165 18.17 -9.73 -3.34
N SER A 166 17.48 -8.88 -2.56
CA SER A 166 16.22 -8.24 -2.94
C SER A 166 16.34 -7.50 -4.27
N ARG A 167 17.36 -6.64 -4.41
CA ARG A 167 17.63 -5.88 -5.64
C ARG A 167 17.96 -6.79 -6.82
N ALA A 168 18.68 -7.90 -6.59
CA ALA A 168 18.96 -8.88 -7.63
C ALA A 168 17.70 -9.61 -8.13
N GLU A 169 16.75 -9.95 -7.24
CA GLU A 169 15.47 -10.52 -7.67
C GLU A 169 14.59 -9.49 -8.40
N PHE A 170 14.54 -8.24 -7.94
CA PHE A 170 13.81 -7.18 -8.66
C PHE A 170 14.39 -6.90 -10.06
N GLN A 171 15.71 -6.93 -10.21
CA GLN A 171 16.37 -6.80 -11.51
C GLN A 171 15.96 -7.95 -12.46
N ARG A 172 16.01 -9.20 -11.99
CA ARG A 172 15.57 -10.37 -12.78
C ARG A 172 14.07 -10.32 -13.10
N LEU A 173 13.24 -9.82 -12.19
CA LEU A 173 11.80 -9.62 -12.41
C LEU A 173 11.57 -8.63 -13.56
N HIS A 174 12.20 -7.45 -13.49
CA HIS A 174 12.13 -6.44 -14.55
C HIS A 174 12.59 -7.01 -15.91
N GLU A 175 13.77 -7.64 -15.96
CA GLU A 175 14.31 -8.27 -17.18
C GLU A 175 13.36 -9.34 -17.75
N SER A 176 12.78 -10.19 -16.89
CA SER A 176 11.83 -11.24 -17.30
C SER A 176 10.49 -10.72 -17.80
N MET A 177 10.19 -9.44 -17.60
CA MET A 177 8.92 -8.80 -17.99
C MET A 177 9.09 -7.79 -19.13
N ALA A 178 10.29 -7.62 -19.68
CA ALA A 178 10.54 -6.79 -20.86
C ALA A 178 9.67 -7.25 -22.05
N GLY A 179 8.62 -6.47 -22.36
CA GLY A 179 7.63 -6.79 -23.40
C GLY A 179 6.41 -7.62 -22.95
N ASN A 180 6.34 -8.06 -21.69
CA ASN A 180 5.22 -8.85 -21.17
C ASN A 180 4.12 -7.97 -20.56
N GLN A 181 3.05 -7.75 -21.33
CA GLN A 181 1.89 -6.93 -20.94
C GLN A 181 1.01 -7.53 -19.83
N ALA A 182 1.18 -8.82 -19.46
CA ALA A 182 0.26 -9.50 -18.54
C ALA A 182 0.49 -9.16 -17.05
N ASN A 183 1.71 -8.76 -16.66
CA ASN A 183 2.12 -8.59 -15.26
C ASN A 183 2.65 -7.18 -14.95
N LEU A 184 2.14 -6.14 -15.63
CA LEU A 184 2.67 -4.77 -15.54
C LEU A 184 2.72 -4.20 -14.11
N GLY A 185 1.76 -4.52 -13.24
CA GLY A 185 1.79 -4.08 -11.83
C GLY A 185 2.99 -4.65 -11.06
N VAL A 186 3.36 -5.91 -11.33
CA VAL A 186 4.55 -6.55 -10.74
C VAL A 186 5.83 -5.92 -11.30
N ALA A 187 5.86 -5.60 -12.60
CA ALA A 187 6.98 -4.88 -13.21
C ALA A 187 7.13 -3.46 -12.64
N ALA A 188 6.03 -2.78 -12.31
CA ALA A 188 6.03 -1.45 -11.71
C ALA A 188 6.57 -1.47 -10.26
N VAL A 189 6.18 -2.45 -9.43
CA VAL A 189 6.75 -2.65 -8.08
C VAL A 189 8.24 -3.00 -8.16
N ALA A 190 8.67 -3.75 -9.17
CA ALA A 190 10.09 -4.02 -9.40
C ALA A 190 10.86 -2.74 -9.79
N LEU A 191 10.33 -1.92 -10.71
CA LEU A 191 10.91 -0.62 -11.08
C LEU A 191 11.01 0.33 -9.87
N GLN A 192 9.98 0.38 -9.02
CA GLN A 192 9.98 1.17 -7.78
C GLN A 192 11.11 0.76 -6.84
N ASN A 193 11.29 -0.55 -6.59
CA ASN A 193 12.36 -1.06 -5.73
C ASN A 193 13.75 -1.12 -6.42
N LEU A 194 13.83 -0.73 -7.69
CA LEU A 194 15.07 -0.40 -8.41
C LEU A 194 15.33 1.11 -8.47
N GLU A 195 14.49 1.93 -7.81
CA GLU A 195 14.48 3.40 -7.80
C GLU A 195 14.22 4.07 -9.17
N GLN A 196 13.65 3.32 -10.11
CA GLN A 196 13.25 3.82 -11.44
C GLN A 196 11.82 4.43 -11.37
N PHE A 197 11.64 5.42 -10.49
CA PHE A 197 10.32 5.90 -10.05
C PHE A 197 9.43 6.45 -11.19
N GLN A 198 10.00 7.08 -12.20
CA GLN A 198 9.25 7.61 -13.35
C GLN A 198 8.73 6.48 -14.26
N ASP A 199 9.53 5.44 -14.46
CA ASP A 199 9.15 4.25 -15.22
C ASP A 199 8.16 3.38 -14.42
N ALA A 200 8.33 3.29 -13.09
CA ALA A 200 7.36 2.66 -12.19
C ALA A 200 5.98 3.33 -12.28
N ASN A 201 5.90 4.66 -12.15
CA ASN A 201 4.68 5.45 -12.34
C ASN A 201 4.05 5.22 -13.72
N SER A 202 4.88 5.15 -14.77
CA SER A 202 4.43 4.89 -16.15
C SER A 202 3.91 3.45 -16.34
N ALA A 203 4.51 2.48 -15.66
CA ALA A 203 4.11 1.08 -15.70
C ALA A 203 2.85 0.81 -14.86
N PHE A 204 2.74 1.40 -13.67
CA PHE A 204 1.53 1.34 -12.84
C PHE A 204 0.31 1.88 -13.60
N ARG A 205 0.44 3.05 -14.24
CA ARG A 205 -0.64 3.61 -15.06
C ARG A 205 -1.13 2.64 -16.13
N GLN A 206 -0.22 2.08 -16.93
CA GLN A 206 -0.58 1.10 -17.96
C GLN A 206 -1.19 -0.18 -17.37
N ALA A 207 -0.72 -0.62 -16.20
CA ALA A 207 -1.30 -1.75 -15.48
C ALA A 207 -2.75 -1.49 -15.05
N THR A 208 -3.03 -0.32 -14.49
CA THR A 208 -4.37 0.10 -14.06
C THR A 208 -5.30 0.42 -15.24
N GLU A 209 -4.79 0.93 -16.36
CA GLU A 209 -5.54 1.10 -17.60
C GLU A 209 -5.92 -0.25 -18.23
N ASN A 210 -5.00 -1.23 -18.20
CA ASN A 210 -5.24 -2.60 -18.71
C ASN A 210 -6.16 -3.43 -17.81
N ASN A 211 -6.10 -3.26 -16.48
CA ASN A 211 -6.99 -3.94 -15.54
C ASN A 211 -7.48 -2.99 -14.42
N PRO A 212 -8.53 -2.18 -14.68
CA PRO A 212 -9.05 -1.23 -13.70
C PRO A 212 -9.64 -1.85 -12.42
N LYS A 213 -9.77 -3.18 -12.35
CA LYS A 213 -10.26 -3.92 -11.17
C LYS A 213 -9.14 -4.45 -10.28
N ASP A 214 -7.88 -4.30 -10.65
CA ASP A 214 -6.74 -4.76 -9.85
C ASP A 214 -6.38 -3.75 -8.75
N VAL A 215 -7.06 -3.90 -7.61
CA VAL A 215 -6.84 -3.04 -6.44
C VAL A 215 -5.47 -3.25 -5.76
N ASP A 216 -4.82 -4.42 -5.89
CA ASP A 216 -3.44 -4.62 -5.40
C ASP A 216 -2.49 -3.67 -6.17
N THR A 217 -2.66 -3.56 -7.49
CA THR A 217 -1.89 -2.64 -8.35
C THR A 217 -2.24 -1.16 -8.10
N TRP A 218 -3.54 -0.81 -7.96
CA TRP A 218 -3.93 0.56 -7.62
C TRP A 218 -3.34 1.01 -6.28
N ASN A 219 -3.40 0.15 -5.25
CA ASN A 219 -2.82 0.44 -3.93
C ASN A 219 -1.31 0.67 -4.03
N ALA A 220 -0.58 -0.22 -4.70
CA ALA A 220 0.87 -0.08 -4.89
C ALA A 220 1.26 1.24 -5.59
N TRP A 221 0.47 1.71 -6.55
CA TRP A 221 0.69 3.00 -7.21
C TRP A 221 0.43 4.19 -6.26
N GLY A 222 -0.60 4.12 -5.41
CA GLY A 222 -0.86 5.13 -4.38
C GLY A 222 0.27 5.22 -3.36
N TRP A 223 0.82 4.07 -2.96
CA TRP A 223 1.99 3.99 -2.09
C TRP A 223 3.27 4.55 -2.75
N LEU A 224 3.49 4.35 -4.06
CA LEU A 224 4.58 5.03 -4.78
C LEU A 224 4.47 6.56 -4.68
N PHE A 225 3.26 7.12 -4.82
CA PHE A 225 3.08 8.57 -4.69
C PHE A 225 3.29 9.07 -3.26
N LEU A 226 2.88 8.31 -2.24
CA LEU A 226 3.22 8.63 -0.83
C LEU A 226 4.74 8.57 -0.59
N GLU A 227 5.42 7.53 -1.09
CA GLU A 227 6.88 7.38 -0.99
C GLU A 227 7.61 8.58 -1.63
N LYS A 228 7.09 9.11 -2.75
CA LYS A 228 7.63 10.29 -3.45
C LYS A 228 6.94 11.60 -3.05
N TYR A 229 6.38 11.67 -1.83
CA TYR A 229 5.79 12.87 -1.19
C TYR A 229 4.60 13.53 -1.91
N ASP A 230 4.08 12.95 -2.99
CA ASP A 230 2.98 13.49 -3.78
C ASP A 230 1.62 13.04 -3.21
N LYS A 231 1.30 13.58 -2.02
CA LYS A 231 0.03 13.33 -1.31
C LYS A 231 -1.20 13.65 -2.17
N ALA A 232 -1.09 14.56 -3.15
CA ALA A 232 -2.20 14.94 -4.02
C ALA A 232 -2.52 13.86 -5.07
N ASN A 233 -1.51 13.35 -5.79
CA ASN A 233 -1.73 12.23 -6.71
C ASN A 233 -1.99 10.91 -5.97
N ALA A 234 -1.38 10.69 -4.79
CA ALA A 234 -1.71 9.56 -3.93
C ALA A 234 -3.21 9.54 -3.57
N ALA A 235 -3.77 10.66 -3.12
CA ALA A 235 -5.20 10.76 -2.81
C ALA A 235 -6.10 10.43 -4.01
N SER A 236 -5.74 10.91 -5.22
CA SER A 236 -6.49 10.59 -6.44
C SER A 236 -6.44 9.09 -6.78
N VAL A 237 -5.27 8.46 -6.63
CA VAL A 237 -5.06 7.04 -6.93
C VAL A 237 -5.76 6.13 -5.91
N PHE A 238 -5.75 6.48 -4.62
CA PHE A 238 -6.53 5.76 -3.61
C PHE A 238 -8.04 5.98 -3.77
N GLU A 239 -8.50 7.13 -4.29
CA GLU A 239 -9.90 7.32 -4.65
C GLU A 239 -10.33 6.36 -5.78
N ASP A 240 -9.48 6.15 -6.80
CA ASP A 240 -9.74 5.19 -7.87
C ASP A 240 -9.63 3.72 -7.39
N ALA A 241 -8.69 3.41 -6.49
CA ALA A 241 -8.63 2.12 -5.78
C ALA A 241 -9.95 1.80 -5.05
N LEU A 242 -10.53 2.81 -4.38
CA LEU A 242 -11.80 2.69 -3.65
C LEU A 242 -13.04 2.68 -4.57
N LYS A 243 -12.94 3.13 -5.82
CA LYS A 243 -13.97 2.89 -6.87
C LYS A 243 -13.90 1.46 -7.39
N ALA A 244 -12.70 0.88 -7.49
CA ALA A 244 -12.49 -0.50 -7.91
C ALA A 244 -12.89 -1.51 -6.83
N SER A 245 -12.61 -1.22 -5.55
CA SER A 245 -12.97 -2.05 -4.40
C SER A 245 -13.37 -1.17 -3.20
N PRO A 246 -14.68 -0.88 -3.03
CA PRO A 246 -15.15 -0.03 -1.95
C PRO A 246 -14.79 -0.59 -0.57
N ASN A 247 -14.41 0.30 0.35
CA ASN A 247 -14.02 -0.03 1.74
C ASN A 247 -12.70 -0.81 1.91
N HIS A 248 -11.88 -1.02 0.86
CA HIS A 248 -10.61 -1.73 0.97
C HIS A 248 -9.70 -1.09 2.04
N PRO A 249 -9.25 -1.81 3.08
CA PRO A 249 -8.70 -1.17 4.29
C PRO A 249 -7.33 -0.52 4.05
N GLU A 250 -6.47 -1.13 3.25
CA GLU A 250 -5.18 -0.57 2.82
C GLU A 250 -5.38 0.70 1.95
N ALA A 251 -6.41 0.74 1.10
CA ALA A 251 -6.74 1.91 0.29
C ALA A 251 -7.32 3.05 1.14
N LEU A 252 -8.16 2.72 2.14
CA LEU A 252 -8.67 3.67 3.12
C LEU A 252 -7.53 4.27 3.97
N LEU A 253 -6.56 3.45 4.38
CA LEU A 253 -5.38 3.91 5.10
C LEU A 253 -4.48 4.79 4.24
N GLY A 254 -4.18 4.39 3.01
CA GLY A 254 -3.42 5.20 2.06
C GLY A 254 -4.08 6.55 1.77
N MET A 255 -5.41 6.58 1.64
CA MET A 255 -6.19 7.81 1.52
C MET A 255 -6.11 8.67 2.79
N ALA A 256 -6.11 8.07 3.99
CA ALA A 256 -5.93 8.80 5.24
C ALA A 256 -4.53 9.41 5.36
N MET A 257 -3.47 8.66 5.03
CA MET A 257 -2.10 9.17 4.98
C MET A 257 -1.92 10.29 3.96
N SER A 258 -2.59 10.20 2.81
CA SER A 258 -2.63 11.24 1.77
C SER A 258 -3.31 12.54 2.24
N LEU A 259 -4.14 12.48 3.29
CA LEU A 259 -4.87 13.62 3.85
C LEU A 259 -4.33 14.09 5.22
N SER A 260 -3.23 13.50 5.70
CA SER A 260 -2.66 13.69 7.04
C SER A 260 -2.40 15.14 7.48
N GLU A 261 -2.10 16.05 6.55
CA GLU A 261 -1.85 17.48 6.82
C GLU A 261 -3.12 18.35 6.80
N GLY A 262 -4.29 17.76 6.58
CA GLY A 262 -5.56 18.47 6.35
C GLY A 262 -6.64 18.18 7.39
N ASP A 263 -7.71 17.52 6.94
CA ASP A 263 -8.93 17.30 7.72
C ASP A 263 -8.75 16.11 8.68
N ALA A 264 -8.41 16.40 9.93
CA ALA A 264 -8.16 15.40 10.97
C ALA A 264 -9.38 14.52 11.28
N GLU A 265 -10.60 15.06 11.22
CA GLU A 265 -11.84 14.28 11.42
C GLU A 265 -12.02 13.25 10.29
N ARG A 266 -11.76 13.67 9.05
CA ARG A 266 -11.78 12.78 7.88
C ARG A 266 -10.66 11.74 7.90
N VAL A 267 -9.45 12.11 8.34
CA VAL A 267 -8.33 11.17 8.53
C VAL A 267 -8.71 10.11 9.57
N GLN A 268 -9.21 10.51 10.74
CA GLN A 268 -9.67 9.56 11.76
C GLN A 268 -10.78 8.65 11.23
N SER A 269 -11.80 9.20 10.58
CA SER A 269 -12.92 8.42 10.02
C SER A 269 -12.48 7.38 8.98
N LEU A 270 -11.50 7.71 8.13
CA LEU A 270 -10.93 6.77 7.15
C LEU A 270 -10.17 5.61 7.83
N VAL A 271 -9.38 5.90 8.86
CA VAL A 271 -8.61 4.86 9.59
C VAL A 271 -9.52 3.99 10.46
N GLU A 272 -10.51 4.57 11.13
CA GLU A 272 -11.54 3.81 11.86
C GLU A 272 -12.30 2.88 10.93
N LYS A 273 -12.63 3.36 9.72
CA LYS A 273 -13.27 2.53 8.69
C LYS A 273 -12.35 1.41 8.20
N ALA A 274 -11.05 1.68 7.99
CA ALA A 274 -10.07 0.64 7.65
C ALA A 274 -10.00 -0.44 8.73
N LEU A 275 -9.85 -0.04 10.00
CA LEU A 275 -9.80 -0.94 11.15
C LEU A 275 -11.12 -1.69 11.41
N SER A 276 -12.26 -1.16 10.97
CA SER A 276 -13.55 -1.88 11.04
C SER A 276 -13.65 -3.03 10.04
N VAL A 277 -12.88 -3.00 8.94
CA VAL A 277 -12.78 -4.08 7.94
C VAL A 277 -11.64 -5.03 8.28
N ASN A 278 -10.48 -4.50 8.65
CA ASN A 278 -9.31 -5.24 9.09
C ASN A 278 -8.82 -4.73 10.46
N PRO A 279 -9.30 -5.29 11.58
CA PRO A 279 -8.86 -4.93 12.92
C PRO A 279 -7.39 -5.23 13.22
N ASN A 280 -6.72 -5.99 12.35
CA ASN A 280 -5.34 -6.44 12.50
C ASN A 280 -4.41 -5.77 11.45
N LEU A 281 -4.84 -4.66 10.83
CA LEU A 281 -4.01 -3.92 9.88
C LEU A 281 -2.87 -3.21 10.62
N VAL A 282 -1.69 -3.85 10.65
CA VAL A 282 -0.46 -3.39 11.32
C VAL A 282 -0.19 -1.91 11.01
N ASP A 283 -0.16 -1.56 9.73
CA ASP A 283 0.13 -0.21 9.22
C ASP A 283 -0.83 0.86 9.76
N ALA A 284 -2.10 0.50 10.02
CA ALA A 284 -3.08 1.42 10.58
C ALA A 284 -2.88 1.64 12.09
N HIS A 285 -2.41 0.62 12.81
CA HIS A 285 -1.97 0.78 14.19
C HIS A 285 -0.65 1.55 14.28
N VAL A 286 0.31 1.31 13.38
CA VAL A 286 1.55 2.07 13.24
C VAL A 286 1.28 3.54 12.95
N PHE A 287 0.38 3.85 12.00
CA PHE A 287 -0.02 5.23 11.67
C PHE A 287 -0.63 5.97 12.87
N LEU A 288 -1.57 5.34 13.58
CA LEU A 288 -2.15 5.92 14.80
C LEU A 288 -1.13 6.00 15.95
N GLY A 289 -0.17 5.08 16.01
CA GLY A 289 0.96 5.14 16.95
C GLY A 289 1.86 6.34 16.69
N ARG A 290 2.22 6.59 15.42
CA ARG A 290 3.03 7.74 14.99
C ARG A 290 2.33 9.06 15.31
N ALA A 291 1.06 9.21 14.92
CA ALA A 291 0.26 10.40 15.24
C ALA A 291 0.14 10.64 16.76
N ALA A 292 0.04 9.58 17.57
CA ALA A 292 0.05 9.68 19.02
C ALA A 292 1.43 10.05 19.60
N VAL A 293 2.55 9.62 19.01
CA VAL A 293 3.91 10.09 19.39
C VAL A 293 4.08 11.58 19.04
N GLU A 294 3.66 12.01 17.85
CA GLU A 294 3.71 13.40 17.40
C GLU A 294 2.84 14.34 18.27
N ALA A 295 1.75 13.82 18.82
CA ALA A 295 0.88 14.53 19.78
C ALA A 295 1.33 14.40 21.26
N GLU A 296 2.49 13.78 21.53
CA GLU A 296 3.02 13.45 22.88
C GLU A 296 2.07 12.58 23.74
N GLN A 297 1.12 11.88 23.10
CA GLN A 297 0.14 10.96 23.70
C GLN A 297 0.75 9.55 23.90
N PHE A 298 1.88 9.50 24.60
CA PHE A 298 2.77 8.34 24.72
C PHE A 298 2.09 7.02 25.13
N ASP A 299 1.07 7.06 25.98
CA ASP A 299 0.36 5.85 26.41
C ASP A 299 -0.60 5.33 25.33
N GLN A 300 -1.22 6.22 24.54
CA GLN A 300 -2.02 5.83 23.38
C GLN A 300 -1.12 5.28 22.26
N ALA A 301 0.08 5.86 22.08
CA ALA A 301 1.09 5.32 21.19
C ALA A 301 1.50 3.90 21.61
N ALA A 302 1.80 3.68 22.89
CA ALA A 302 2.12 2.35 23.43
C ALA A 302 1.00 1.32 23.14
N ASP A 303 -0.26 1.68 23.37
CA ASP A 303 -1.43 0.82 23.13
C ASP A 303 -1.66 0.50 21.64
N ARG A 304 -1.22 1.37 20.73
CA ARG A 304 -1.30 1.16 19.28
C ARG A 304 -0.14 0.30 18.77
N LEU A 305 1.08 0.62 19.17
CA LEU A 305 2.28 -0.16 18.81
C LEU A 305 2.23 -1.57 19.38
N LYS A 306 1.66 -1.75 20.58
CA LYS A 306 1.36 -3.07 21.14
C LYS A 306 0.45 -3.88 20.22
N LYS A 307 -0.65 -3.31 19.69
CA LYS A 307 -1.56 -4.01 18.78
C LYS A 307 -0.92 -4.36 17.44
N ALA A 308 -0.03 -3.51 16.93
CA ALA A 308 0.79 -3.83 15.76
C ALA A 308 1.69 -5.05 16.02
N LEU A 309 2.41 -5.06 17.15
CA LEU A 309 3.32 -6.15 17.53
C LEU A 309 2.62 -7.43 18.01
N GLU A 310 1.37 -7.35 18.48
CA GLU A 310 0.50 -8.52 18.76
C GLU A 310 0.06 -9.24 17.47
N VAL A 311 0.08 -8.56 16.32
CA VAL A 311 -0.23 -9.15 15.01
C VAL A 311 1.05 -9.56 14.26
N ASN A 312 2.01 -8.65 14.11
CA ASN A 312 3.33 -8.92 13.53
C ASN A 312 4.42 -8.58 14.56
N PRO A 313 4.93 -9.56 15.32
CA PRO A 313 6.01 -9.37 16.29
C PRO A 313 7.36 -8.95 15.70
N ASN A 314 7.46 -8.83 14.38
CA ASN A 314 8.65 -8.43 13.64
C ASN A 314 8.41 -7.17 12.74
N SER A 315 7.36 -6.38 13.00
CA SER A 315 7.13 -5.11 12.28
C SER A 315 8.18 -4.07 12.64
N LEU A 316 8.97 -3.66 11.65
CA LEU A 316 10.13 -2.79 11.82
C LEU A 316 9.71 -1.38 12.21
N GLU A 317 8.63 -0.88 11.61
CA GLU A 317 8.03 0.43 11.84
C GLU A 317 7.43 0.51 13.25
N ALA A 318 6.83 -0.59 13.73
CA ALA A 318 6.29 -0.66 15.08
C ALA A 318 7.40 -0.69 16.15
N HIS A 319 8.49 -1.44 15.91
CA HIS A 319 9.70 -1.38 16.74
C HIS A 319 10.38 -0.02 16.67
N SER A 320 10.42 0.63 15.51
CA SER A 320 11.02 1.95 15.31
C SER A 320 10.32 3.02 16.15
N LEU A 321 9.00 3.11 16.05
CA LEU A 321 8.20 4.02 16.87
C LEU A 321 8.25 3.67 18.36
N LYS A 322 8.47 2.41 18.72
CA LYS A 322 8.68 1.99 20.12
C LYS A 322 10.06 2.40 20.63
N ALA A 323 11.10 2.39 19.79
CA ALA A 323 12.39 3.01 20.10
C ALA A 323 12.23 4.53 20.30
N VAL A 324 11.50 5.23 19.42
CA VAL A 324 11.18 6.67 19.62
C VAL A 324 10.42 6.92 20.93
N LEU A 325 9.48 6.04 21.30
CA LEU A 325 8.74 6.13 22.56
C LEU A 325 9.66 5.97 23.79
N HIS A 326 10.57 4.99 23.77
CA HIS A 326 11.57 4.81 24.83
C HIS A 326 12.53 6.03 24.89
N PHE A 327 12.95 6.57 23.75
CA PHE A 327 13.74 7.80 23.68
C PHE A 327 13.01 9.01 24.29
N ALA A 328 11.75 9.23 23.93
CA ALA A 328 10.90 10.31 24.46
C ALA A 328 10.74 10.23 25.98
N ARG A 329 10.55 9.01 26.51
CA ARG A 329 10.46 8.72 27.96
C ARG A 329 11.82 8.70 28.68
N ARG A 330 12.94 8.82 27.96
CA ARG A 330 14.33 8.74 28.47
C ARG A 330 14.71 7.36 29.02
N GLU A 331 14.03 6.32 28.55
CA GLU A 331 14.20 4.90 28.87
C GLU A 331 15.38 4.33 28.06
N ALA A 332 16.60 4.77 28.40
CA ALA A 332 17.80 4.54 27.58
C ALA A 332 18.26 3.07 27.50
N SER A 333 17.92 2.25 28.51
CA SER A 333 18.22 0.81 28.53
C SER A 333 17.27 0.06 27.58
N GLU A 334 16.03 0.50 27.54
CA GLU A 334 14.91 -0.06 26.80
C GLU A 334 15.02 0.32 25.31
N LEU A 335 15.43 1.57 25.04
CA LEU A 335 15.82 2.06 23.70
C LEU A 335 16.90 1.20 23.05
N GLU A 336 18.00 0.95 23.75
CA GLU A 336 19.12 0.14 23.23
C GLU A 336 18.69 -1.32 23.00
N GLN A 337 17.88 -1.89 23.92
CA GLN A 337 17.31 -3.23 23.74
C GLN A 337 16.37 -3.32 22.53
N GLU A 338 15.55 -2.29 22.28
CA GLU A 338 14.61 -2.25 21.16
C GLU A 338 15.34 -2.14 19.82
N ILE A 339 16.34 -1.25 19.72
CA ILE A 339 17.21 -1.15 18.53
C ILE A 339 17.93 -2.48 18.30
N GLN A 340 18.46 -3.11 19.35
CA GLN A 340 19.09 -4.43 19.24
C GLN A 340 18.10 -5.57 18.91
N ALA A 341 16.80 -5.41 19.14
CA ALA A 341 15.78 -6.36 18.69
C ALA A 341 15.49 -6.15 17.20
N LEU A 342 15.22 -4.90 16.80
CA LEU A 342 14.95 -4.50 15.42
C LEU A 342 16.10 -4.91 14.48
N LEU A 343 17.34 -4.59 14.83
CA LEU A 343 18.51 -4.89 13.99
C LEU A 343 18.86 -6.39 13.90
N LYS A 344 18.20 -7.27 14.66
CA LYS A 344 18.25 -8.74 14.44
C LYS A 344 17.28 -9.20 13.36
N ILE A 345 16.18 -8.47 13.16
CA ILE A 345 15.19 -8.70 12.08
C ILE A 345 15.74 -8.12 10.78
N ASN A 346 16.29 -6.90 10.82
CA ASN A 346 16.85 -6.21 9.67
C ASN A 346 18.14 -5.45 10.05
N PRO A 347 19.33 -6.03 9.81
CA PRO A 347 20.61 -5.41 10.14
C PRO A 347 20.96 -4.12 9.36
N ARG A 348 20.13 -3.72 8.38
CA ARG A 348 20.33 -2.54 7.52
C ARG A 348 19.18 -1.53 7.61
N TYR A 349 18.32 -1.62 8.62
CA TYR A 349 17.22 -0.69 8.84
C TYR A 349 17.74 0.63 9.44
N GLY A 350 18.25 1.52 8.59
CA GLY A 350 18.70 2.85 8.99
C GLY A 350 17.54 3.74 9.49
N ASP A 351 16.33 3.42 9.04
CA ASP A 351 15.08 4.13 9.21
C ASP A 351 14.72 4.33 10.71
N VAL A 352 15.17 3.45 11.62
CA VAL A 352 15.01 3.65 13.08
C VAL A 352 15.82 4.83 13.62
N TYR A 353 16.99 5.09 13.04
CA TYR A 353 17.78 6.26 13.38
C TYR A 353 17.28 7.52 12.64
N GLU A 354 16.59 7.39 11.52
CA GLU A 354 15.84 8.50 10.93
C GLU A 354 14.64 8.90 11.80
N ASP A 355 13.81 7.95 12.23
CA ASP A 355 12.69 8.20 13.15
C ASP A 355 13.14 8.85 14.47
N LEU A 356 14.26 8.40 15.04
CA LEU A 356 14.89 9.02 16.22
C LEU A 356 15.45 10.41 15.93
N ALA A 357 15.97 10.65 14.72
CA ALA A 357 16.47 11.96 14.32
C ALA A 357 15.34 12.97 14.12
N ASP A 358 14.24 12.58 13.46
CA ASP A 358 13.08 13.45 13.25
C ASP A 358 12.36 13.77 14.55
N TYR A 359 12.23 12.82 15.49
CA TYR A 359 11.74 13.14 16.83
C TYR A 359 12.71 14.05 17.60
N ALA A 360 14.04 13.86 17.47
CA ALA A 360 15.01 14.80 18.02
C ALA A 360 14.90 16.20 17.36
N VAL A 361 14.48 16.30 16.10
CA VAL A 361 14.22 17.57 15.39
C VAL A 361 12.99 18.30 15.93
N THR A 362 11.87 17.61 16.21
CA THR A 362 10.69 18.28 16.81
C THR A 362 11.01 18.86 18.19
N GLN A 363 11.81 18.11 18.97
CA GLN A 363 12.35 18.52 20.27
C GLN A 363 13.56 19.49 20.18
N ARG A 364 13.97 19.89 18.97
CA ARG A 364 15.05 20.86 18.65
C ARG A 364 16.46 20.44 19.04
N PHE A 365 16.70 19.15 19.29
CA PHE A 365 18.03 18.60 19.61
C PHE A 365 18.85 18.34 18.32
N TYR A 366 19.09 19.40 17.53
CA TYR A 366 19.63 19.28 16.17
C TYR A 366 21.01 18.59 16.07
N GLU A 367 21.90 18.80 17.05
CA GLU A 367 23.20 18.10 17.12
C GLU A 367 23.01 16.58 17.27
N GLN A 368 22.05 16.17 18.10
CA GLN A 368 21.71 14.76 18.33
C GLN A 368 21.01 14.16 17.10
N ALA A 369 20.12 14.90 16.45
CA ALA A 369 19.50 14.51 15.19
C ALA A 369 20.54 14.27 14.09
N VAL A 370 21.52 15.18 13.92
CA VAL A 370 22.65 15.00 12.99
C VAL A 370 23.49 13.76 13.34
N GLY A 371 23.65 13.45 14.63
CA GLY A 371 24.26 12.20 15.10
C GLY A 371 23.46 10.95 14.70
N TYR A 372 22.13 10.99 14.81
CA TYR A 372 21.26 9.89 14.43
C TYR A 372 21.15 9.72 12.90
N PHE A 373 20.98 10.78 12.10
CA PHE A 373 20.99 10.67 10.63
C PHE A 373 22.29 10.05 10.10
N ARG A 374 23.45 10.35 10.72
CA ARG A 374 24.72 9.69 10.38
C ARG A 374 24.67 8.17 10.62
N LYS A 375 24.14 7.72 11.76
CA LYS A 375 23.91 6.28 12.03
C LYS A 375 22.91 5.64 11.07
N ALA A 376 21.88 6.36 10.65
CA ALA A 376 20.93 5.89 9.65
C ALA A 376 21.64 5.56 8.32
N LEU A 377 22.55 6.44 7.90
CA LEU A 377 23.37 6.28 6.70
C LEU A 377 24.50 5.24 6.86
N GLU A 378 25.01 5.00 8.07
CA GLU A 378 25.94 3.90 8.36
C GLU A 378 25.29 2.51 8.13
N LEU A 379 24.01 2.35 8.49
CA LEU A 379 23.26 1.11 8.24
C LEU A 379 22.73 1.02 6.79
N ASN A 380 22.24 2.13 6.25
CA ASN A 380 21.71 2.22 4.89
C ASN A 380 22.27 3.44 4.14
N PRO A 381 23.41 3.30 3.43
CA PRO A 381 23.99 4.37 2.58
C PRO A 381 23.13 4.80 1.39
N ARG A 382 21.90 4.30 1.25
CA ARG A 382 20.93 4.65 0.20
C ARG A 382 19.59 5.16 0.77
N LEU A 383 19.57 5.53 2.05
CA LEU A 383 18.44 6.19 2.70
C LEU A 383 18.48 7.70 2.37
N TRP A 384 17.97 8.05 1.19
CA TRP A 384 18.03 9.43 0.65
C TRP A 384 17.24 10.45 1.52
N THR A 385 16.19 9.97 2.18
CA THR A 385 15.47 10.66 3.26
C THR A 385 16.44 11.16 4.34
N ALA A 386 17.28 10.27 4.88
CA ALA A 386 18.23 10.61 5.94
C ALA A 386 19.35 11.55 5.46
N TYR A 387 19.73 11.52 4.18
CA TYR A 387 20.60 12.56 3.59
C TYR A 387 19.92 13.94 3.57
N SER A 388 18.62 14.00 3.27
CA SER A 388 17.83 15.23 3.32
C SER A 388 17.72 15.78 4.75
N GLY A 389 17.36 14.92 5.71
CA GLY A 389 17.28 15.26 7.13
C GLY A 389 18.62 15.71 7.71
N LEU A 390 19.71 15.01 7.38
CA LEU A 390 21.08 15.40 7.73
C LEU A 390 21.41 16.80 7.20
N GLY A 391 21.18 17.04 5.90
CA GLY A 391 21.52 18.31 5.27
C GLY A 391 20.74 19.51 5.83
N ILE A 392 19.42 19.37 6.02
CA ILE A 392 18.58 20.40 6.64
C ILE A 392 19.06 20.76 8.05
N ASN A 393 19.52 19.77 8.83
CA ASN A 393 19.96 20.01 10.21
C ASN A 393 21.42 20.46 10.34
N LEU A 394 22.30 20.10 9.41
CA LEU A 394 23.64 20.71 9.30
C LEU A 394 23.53 22.21 9.00
N LEU A 395 22.60 22.62 8.13
CA LEU A 395 22.35 24.04 7.84
C LEU A 395 21.87 24.79 9.10
N ARG A 396 21.01 24.17 9.93
CA ARG A 396 20.57 24.74 11.23
C ARG A 396 21.70 24.89 12.24
N LEU A 397 22.78 24.13 12.11
CA LEU A 397 24.00 24.22 12.93
C LEU A 397 25.08 25.12 12.30
N GLY A 398 24.85 25.68 11.11
CA GLY A 398 25.79 26.55 10.41
C GLY A 398 26.86 25.84 9.56
N ASP A 399 26.81 24.51 9.44
CA ASP A 399 27.68 23.76 8.51
C ASP A 399 27.05 23.73 7.11
N GLU A 400 27.02 24.91 6.48
CA GLU A 400 26.43 25.13 5.15
C GLU A 400 27.07 24.24 4.07
N LYS A 401 28.38 24.00 4.17
CA LYS A 401 29.10 23.17 3.20
C LYS A 401 28.65 21.71 3.27
N ALA A 402 28.71 21.10 4.46
CA ALA A 402 28.27 19.71 4.60
C ALA A 402 26.74 19.57 4.41
N ALA A 403 25.98 20.62 4.69
CA ALA A 403 24.56 20.69 4.34
C ALA A 403 24.33 20.59 2.82
N LYS A 404 25.00 21.42 2.02
CA LYS A 404 24.88 21.39 0.55
C LYS A 404 25.32 20.04 -0.01
N GLU A 405 26.47 19.50 0.44
CA GLU A 405 26.96 18.17 0.03
C GLU A 405 25.94 17.04 0.33
N ALA A 406 25.28 17.05 1.49
CA ALA A 406 24.27 16.05 1.85
C ALA A 406 22.95 16.23 1.06
N LEU A 407 22.48 17.47 0.89
CA LEU A 407 21.26 17.79 0.14
C LEU A 407 21.40 17.46 -1.36
N GLU A 408 22.54 17.79 -1.97
CA GLU A 408 22.86 17.41 -3.36
C GLU A 408 22.93 15.90 -3.50
N THR A 409 23.52 15.19 -2.53
CA THR A 409 23.56 13.71 -2.53
C THR A 409 22.16 13.11 -2.51
N SER A 410 21.25 13.65 -1.70
CA SER A 410 19.84 13.23 -1.76
C SER A 410 19.19 13.58 -3.09
N TYR A 411 19.22 14.85 -3.50
CA TYR A 411 18.50 15.33 -4.69
C TYR A 411 18.90 14.59 -5.98
N ASN A 412 20.17 14.21 -6.12
CA ASN A 412 20.67 13.47 -7.28
C ASN A 412 20.22 12.00 -7.33
N ASN A 413 19.65 11.45 -6.25
CA ASN A 413 19.13 10.07 -6.20
C ASN A 413 17.60 10.01 -5.96
N ASP A 414 17.05 10.95 -5.18
CA ASP A 414 15.62 11.21 -5.02
C ASP A 414 15.35 12.72 -5.10
N ALA A 415 14.92 13.15 -6.29
CA ALA A 415 14.61 14.55 -6.59
C ALA A 415 13.19 14.99 -6.17
N PHE A 416 12.41 14.11 -5.51
CA PHE A 416 10.99 14.35 -5.22
C PHE A 416 10.76 15.04 -3.86
N ASN A 417 11.73 14.99 -2.95
CA ASN A 417 11.60 15.64 -1.64
C ASN A 417 11.57 17.18 -1.76
N VAL A 418 10.40 17.75 -1.50
CA VAL A 418 10.12 19.20 -1.62
C VAL A 418 10.96 20.04 -0.66
N TRP A 419 11.29 19.52 0.53
CA TRP A 419 12.15 20.23 1.49
C TRP A 419 13.57 20.34 0.95
N THR A 420 14.13 19.23 0.46
CA THR A 420 15.48 19.17 -0.13
C THR A 420 15.64 20.14 -1.30
N VAL A 421 14.67 20.15 -2.22
CA VAL A 421 14.63 21.07 -3.37
C VAL A 421 14.54 22.53 -2.93
N ASN A 422 13.75 22.84 -1.91
CA ASN A 422 13.59 24.22 -1.42
C ASN A 422 14.79 24.69 -0.58
N THR A 423 15.43 23.81 0.20
CA THR A 423 16.64 24.15 0.97
C THR A 423 17.86 24.34 0.07
N LEU A 424 18.02 23.53 -1.00
CA LEU A 424 19.06 23.79 -2.01
C LEU A 424 18.90 25.17 -2.66
N ARG A 425 17.68 25.51 -3.12
CA ARG A 425 17.36 26.84 -3.67
C ARG A 425 17.58 27.99 -2.69
N LEU A 426 17.44 27.74 -1.39
CA LEU A 426 17.74 28.73 -0.35
C LEU A 426 19.26 28.95 -0.24
N ILE A 427 20.05 27.88 -0.19
CA ILE A 427 21.53 27.97 -0.14
C ILE A 427 22.06 28.65 -1.41
N ASP A 428 21.58 28.26 -2.59
CA ASP A 428 21.97 28.89 -3.86
C ASP A 428 21.59 30.38 -3.94
N SER A 429 20.64 30.85 -3.12
CA SER A 429 20.32 32.28 -3.02
C SER A 429 21.34 33.08 -2.20
N PHE A 430 22.10 32.45 -1.30
CA PHE A 430 23.10 33.12 -0.46
C PHE A 430 24.28 33.68 -1.28
N GLU A 431 24.61 33.06 -2.42
CA GLU A 431 25.63 33.57 -3.37
C GLU A 431 25.27 34.94 -4.00
N ASN A 432 24.08 35.50 -3.69
CA ASN A 432 23.55 36.74 -4.24
C ASN A 432 23.31 37.84 -3.17
N PHE A 433 23.86 37.69 -1.96
CA PHE A 433 23.75 38.65 -0.83
C PHE A 433 25.12 39.18 -0.36
#